data_AF-A0A660W1C4-F1
#
_entry.id   AF-A0A660W1C4-F1
#
_cell.length_a   1.000
_cell.length_b   1.000
_cell.length_c   1.000
_cell.angle_alpha   90.00
_cell.angle_beta   90.00
_cell.angle_gamma   90.00
#
_symmetry.space_group_name_H-M   'P 1'
#
loop_
_entity.id
_entity.type
_entity.pdbx_description
1 polymer ?
#
loop_
_entity_poly.entity_id
_entity_poly.type
_entity_poly.pdbx_seq_one_letter_code
_entity_poly.pdbx_strand_id
1 'polypeptide(L)'
;MSLTATGPGGSDTLTRTNYITVTSGGGYTTTTRVISYTYDPLNRLTDAAYSTGEQFEYQYDAVGNRTAMTDTTGVHIYTYDAANRLTSAGSVPYTWDARGNLTHDGTFTYAYNAAGRMVRAEGITSTLVYTYNAAGLLNKTQDAGGNATTFAWDWATGV
;
A
#
# COMPACT_ATOMS: atom_id res chain seq x y z
N MET A 1 6.76 -8.36 24.99
CA MET A 1 7.44 -7.64 23.90
C MET A 1 8.80 -7.24 24.44
N SER A 2 9.87 -7.77 23.89
CA SER A 2 11.24 -7.46 24.33
C SER A 2 11.96 -6.77 23.17
N LEU A 3 12.39 -5.53 23.40
CA LEU A 3 13.27 -4.79 22.51
C LEU A 3 14.70 -5.06 22.95
N THR A 4 15.56 -5.52 22.05
CA THR A 4 16.99 -5.60 22.30
C THR A 4 17.65 -4.62 21.34
N ALA A 5 18.09 -3.48 21.86
CA ALA A 5 18.78 -2.46 21.07
C ALA A 5 20.29 -2.70 21.12
N THR A 6 20.95 -2.76 19.97
CA THR A 6 22.39 -3.03 19.86
C THR A 6 23.16 -1.74 19.57
N GLY A 7 23.33 -0.89 20.59
CA GLY A 7 24.29 0.23 20.61
C GLY A 7 24.07 1.37 19.57
N PRO A 8 24.86 2.46 19.65
CA PRO A 8 24.71 3.60 18.75
C PRO A 8 25.24 3.25 17.35
N GLY A 9 24.35 3.10 16.38
CA GLY A 9 24.67 2.78 14.98
C GLY A 9 24.52 1.31 14.58
N GLY A 10 24.05 0.45 15.48
CA GLY A 10 23.69 -0.94 15.17
C GLY A 10 22.25 -1.09 14.69
N SER A 11 21.93 -2.25 14.12
CA SER A 11 20.56 -2.65 13.85
C SER A 11 19.82 -2.97 15.16
N ASP A 12 18.59 -2.51 15.30
CA ASP A 12 17.73 -2.86 16.44
C ASP A 12 16.91 -4.11 16.11
N THR A 13 16.75 -5.01 17.08
CA THR A 13 15.90 -6.19 16.93
C THR A 13 14.77 -6.18 17.94
N LEU A 14 13.55 -6.26 17.43
CA LEU A 14 12.32 -6.39 18.21
C LEU A 14 11.75 -7.78 18.00
N THR A 15 11.50 -8.50 19.09
CA THR A 15 10.87 -9.83 19.02
C THR A 15 9.48 -9.81 19.65
N ARG A 16 8.50 -10.29 18.89
CA ARG A 16 7.12 -10.51 19.32
C ARG A 16 6.80 -12.00 19.34
N THR A 17 6.54 -12.54 20.52
CA THR A 17 6.07 -13.91 20.73
C THR A 17 4.56 -13.92 20.87
N ASN A 18 3.88 -14.70 20.04
CA ASN A 18 2.45 -14.95 20.11
C ASN A 18 2.19 -16.42 20.44
N TYR A 19 1.24 -16.68 21.32
CA TYR A 19 0.75 -18.03 21.62
C TYR A 19 -0.59 -18.21 20.94
N ILE A 20 -0.71 -19.20 20.05
CA ILE A 20 -1.95 -19.54 19.36
C ILE A 20 -2.39 -20.89 19.87
N THR A 21 -3.59 -20.95 20.44
CA THR A 21 -4.20 -22.22 20.83
C THR A 21 -5.11 -22.69 19.70
N VAL A 22 -4.77 -23.83 19.11
CA VAL A 22 -5.55 -24.49 18.06
C VAL A 22 -6.29 -25.68 18.68
N THR A 23 -7.60 -25.73 18.49
CA THR A 23 -8.41 -26.90 18.88
C THR A 23 -8.47 -27.87 17.71
N SER A 24 -7.89 -29.06 17.87
CA SER A 24 -7.99 -30.14 16.88
C SER A 24 -8.53 -31.40 17.55
N GLY A 25 -9.69 -31.87 17.08
CA GLY A 25 -10.23 -33.22 17.34
C GLY A 25 -9.93 -33.84 18.70
N GLY A 26 -10.32 -33.18 19.81
CA GLY A 26 -10.24 -33.73 21.17
C GLY A 26 -9.17 -33.11 22.08
N GLY A 27 -8.36 -32.15 21.61
CA GLY A 27 -7.39 -31.44 22.47
C GLY A 27 -7.03 -30.03 21.99
N TYR A 28 -6.48 -29.24 22.91
CA TYR A 28 -5.91 -27.92 22.65
C TYR A 28 -4.41 -28.07 22.40
N THR A 29 -3.93 -27.69 21.23
CA THR A 29 -2.50 -27.57 20.94
C THR A 29 -2.13 -26.09 21.05
N THR A 30 -1.16 -25.76 21.90
CA THR A 30 -0.58 -24.40 21.92
C THR A 30 0.60 -24.37 20.96
N THR A 31 0.46 -23.63 19.87
CA THR A 31 1.55 -23.34 18.95
C THR A 31 2.13 -21.98 19.31
N THR A 32 3.45 -21.91 19.47
CA THR A 32 4.16 -20.64 19.65
C THR A 32 4.57 -20.11 18.28
N ARG A 33 4.20 -18.87 17.97
CA ARG A 33 4.66 -18.16 16.77
C ARG A 33 5.50 -16.96 17.19
N VAL A 34 6.77 -16.97 16.84
CA VAL A 34 7.70 -15.86 17.09
C VAL A 34 7.85 -15.07 15.79
N ILE A 35 7.83 -13.75 15.90
CA ILE A 35 8.18 -12.86 14.80
C ILE A 35 9.30 -11.95 15.28
N SER A 36 10.41 -11.95 14.55
CA SER A 36 11.56 -11.07 14.78
C SER A 36 11.56 -9.98 13.72
N TYR A 37 11.73 -8.74 14.15
CA TYR A 37 11.83 -7.58 13.28
C TYR A 37 13.19 -6.93 13.49
N THR A 38 13.91 -6.67 12.40
CA THR A 38 15.19 -5.95 12.43
C THR A 38 15.01 -4.59 11.78
N TYR A 39 15.63 -3.56 12.37
CA TYR A 39 15.55 -2.19 11.90
C TYR A 39 16.96 -1.63 11.64
N ASP A 40 17.06 -0.74 10.66
CA ASP A 40 18.27 0.06 10.46
C ASP A 40 18.36 1.24 11.46
N PRO A 41 19.49 1.97 11.50
CA PRO A 41 19.65 3.11 12.42
C PRO A 41 18.67 4.28 12.21
N LEU A 42 17.90 4.29 11.12
CA LEU A 42 16.82 5.25 10.86
C LEU A 42 15.45 4.70 11.31
N ASN A 43 15.43 3.59 12.06
CA ASN A 43 14.24 2.87 12.50
C ASN A 43 13.36 2.36 11.35
N ARG A 44 13.95 2.03 10.20
CA ARG A 44 13.24 1.43 9.07
C ARG A 44 13.38 -0.09 9.14
N LEU A 45 12.27 -0.80 8.95
CA LEU A 45 12.22 -2.27 9.00
C LEU A 45 13.03 -2.88 7.86
N THR A 46 14.12 -3.60 8.15
CA THR A 46 14.97 -4.26 7.14
C THR A 46 14.72 -5.76 7.03
N ASP A 47 14.21 -6.41 8.09
CA ASP A 47 13.89 -7.83 8.08
C ASP A 47 12.68 -8.13 8.97
N ALA A 48 11.81 -9.03 8.52
CA ALA A 48 10.75 -9.64 9.32
C ALA A 48 10.78 -11.17 9.13
N ALA A 49 11.25 -11.88 10.16
CA ALA A 49 11.37 -13.33 10.16
C ALA A 49 10.33 -13.99 11.07
N TYR A 50 9.57 -14.94 10.52
CA TYR A 50 8.54 -15.69 11.21
C TYR A 50 9.06 -17.08 11.58
N SER A 51 8.76 -17.56 12.78
CA SER A 51 9.13 -18.92 13.22
C SER A 51 8.45 -20.03 12.40
N THR A 52 7.48 -19.67 11.58
CA THR A 52 6.79 -20.54 10.62
C THR A 52 7.52 -20.64 9.26
N GLY A 53 8.61 -19.89 9.08
CA GLY A 53 9.50 -19.97 7.91
C GLY A 53 9.34 -18.83 6.91
N GLU A 54 8.31 -17.99 7.03
CA GLU A 54 8.18 -16.79 6.21
C GLU A 54 9.24 -15.76 6.60
N GLN A 55 9.90 -15.19 5.61
CA GLN A 55 10.90 -14.15 5.80
C GLN A 55 10.67 -13.05 4.77
N PHE A 56 10.85 -11.81 5.21
CA PHE A 56 10.78 -10.63 4.36
C PHE A 56 11.99 -9.76 4.62
N GLU A 57 12.73 -9.42 3.57
CA GLU A 57 13.84 -8.46 3.65
C GLU A 57 13.49 -7.20 2.86
N TYR A 58 13.91 -6.03 3.35
CA TYR A 58 13.59 -4.74 2.76
C TYR A 58 14.83 -3.90 2.57
N GLN A 59 14.93 -3.23 1.42
CA GLN A 59 15.97 -2.27 1.10
C GLN A 59 15.36 -0.91 0.82
N TYR A 60 16.09 0.15 1.17
CA TYR A 60 15.65 1.53 1.03
C TYR A 60 16.73 2.39 0.42
N ASP A 61 16.33 3.42 -0.33
CA ASP A 61 17.22 4.49 -0.73
C ASP A 61 17.49 5.47 0.43
N ALA A 62 18.28 6.50 0.16
CA ALA A 62 18.68 7.50 1.15
C ALA A 62 17.53 8.37 1.66
N VAL A 63 16.44 8.51 0.90
CA VAL A 63 15.28 9.34 1.25
C VAL A 63 14.12 8.50 1.83
N GLY A 64 14.29 7.19 1.93
CA GLY A 64 13.35 6.28 2.60
C GLY A 64 12.39 5.56 1.66
N ASN A 65 12.54 5.67 0.34
CA ASN A 65 11.75 4.86 -0.57
C ASN A 65 12.25 3.41 -0.53
N ARG A 66 11.33 2.44 -0.42
CA ARG A 66 11.69 1.02 -0.46
C ARG A 66 12.08 0.64 -1.88
N THR A 67 13.34 0.30 -2.13
CA THR A 67 13.85 -0.07 -3.47
C THR A 67 13.74 -1.57 -3.76
N ALA A 68 13.70 -2.41 -2.73
CA ALA A 68 13.49 -3.84 -2.87
C ALA A 68 12.71 -4.45 -1.69
N MET A 69 11.98 -5.51 -1.99
CA MET A 69 11.48 -6.47 -1.00
C MET A 69 11.85 -7.87 -1.47
N THR A 70 12.44 -8.68 -0.61
CA THR A 70 12.63 -10.12 -0.87
C THR A 70 11.65 -10.89 0.00
N ASP A 71 10.91 -11.83 -0.57
CA ASP A 71 10.12 -12.81 0.17
C ASP A 71 10.37 -14.23 -0.37
N THR A 72 9.56 -15.20 0.07
CA THR A 72 9.66 -16.61 -0.36
C THR A 72 9.38 -16.82 -1.85
N THR A 73 8.80 -15.84 -2.54
CA THR A 73 8.51 -15.88 -3.98
C THR A 73 9.63 -15.26 -4.83
N GLY A 74 10.49 -14.44 -4.23
CA GLY A 74 11.65 -13.84 -4.88
C GLY A 74 11.85 -12.36 -4.52
N VAL A 75 12.60 -11.67 -5.38
CA VAL A 75 12.93 -10.24 -5.21
C VAL A 75 11.96 -9.38 -6.01
N HIS A 76 11.35 -8.42 -5.33
CA HIS A 76 10.45 -7.41 -5.88
C HIS A 76 11.16 -6.06 -5.87
N ILE A 77 11.43 -5.51 -7.05
CA ILE A 77 12.14 -4.23 -7.20
C ILE A 77 11.16 -3.09 -7.37
N TYR A 78 11.44 -1.95 -6.74
CA TYR A 78 10.66 -0.73 -6.85
C TYR A 78 11.54 0.41 -7.35
N THR A 79 11.00 1.22 -8.26
CA THR A 79 11.69 2.40 -8.80
C THR A 79 10.87 3.65 -8.61
N TYR A 80 11.53 4.78 -8.50
CA TYR A 80 10.92 6.06 -8.19
C TYR A 80 11.47 7.16 -9.10
N ASP A 81 10.67 8.18 -9.35
CA ASP A 81 11.14 9.39 -10.01
C ASP A 81 11.80 10.37 -9.00
N ALA A 82 12.31 11.48 -9.52
CA ALA A 82 12.97 12.52 -8.70
C ALA A 82 12.02 13.21 -7.70
N ALA A 83 10.70 13.04 -7.82
CA ALA A 83 9.72 13.54 -6.88
C ALA A 83 9.30 12.47 -5.85
N ASN A 84 10.04 11.35 -5.74
CA ASN A 84 9.76 10.21 -4.86
C ASN A 84 8.43 9.52 -5.14
N ARG A 85 7.96 9.57 -6.39
CA ARG A 85 6.74 8.87 -6.80
C ARG A 85 7.12 7.54 -7.42
N LEU A 86 6.41 6.47 -7.03
CA LEU A 86 6.63 5.12 -7.54
C LEU A 86 6.43 5.10 -9.06
N THR A 87 7.41 4.62 -9.83
CA THR A 87 7.33 4.49 -11.29
C THR A 87 7.25 3.03 -11.75
N SER A 88 7.70 2.09 -10.93
CA SER A 88 7.52 0.66 -11.19
C SER A 88 7.52 -0.16 -9.90
N ALA A 89 6.68 -1.18 -9.85
CA ALA A 89 6.76 -2.28 -8.89
C ALA A 89 6.91 -3.60 -9.67
N GLY A 90 8.11 -4.18 -9.68
CA GLY A 90 8.47 -5.25 -10.60
C GLY A 90 8.34 -4.78 -12.04
N SER A 91 7.51 -5.47 -12.83
CA SER A 91 7.17 -5.12 -14.21
C SER A 91 5.93 -4.22 -14.34
N VAL A 92 5.28 -3.88 -13.23
CA VAL A 92 4.04 -3.08 -13.22
C VAL A 92 4.38 -1.60 -13.26
N PRO A 93 4.05 -0.87 -14.33
CA PRO A 93 4.38 0.54 -14.47
C PRO A 93 3.38 1.44 -13.73
N TYR A 94 3.90 2.52 -13.17
CA TYR A 94 3.12 3.61 -12.58
C TYR A 94 3.47 4.91 -13.29
N THR A 95 2.47 5.67 -13.71
CA THR A 95 2.69 6.95 -14.40
C THR A 95 1.97 8.08 -13.70
N TRP A 96 2.53 9.28 -13.82
CA TRP A 96 2.04 10.48 -13.15
C TRP A 96 2.03 11.65 -14.12
N ASP A 97 1.08 12.55 -13.95
CA ASP A 97 1.11 13.82 -14.65
C ASP A 97 2.08 14.83 -13.99
N ALA A 98 2.29 15.97 -14.65
CA ALA A 98 3.15 17.04 -14.16
C ALA A 98 2.63 17.73 -12.88
N ARG A 99 1.36 17.49 -12.51
CA ARG A 99 0.73 18.06 -11.31
C ARG A 99 0.79 17.11 -10.12
N GLY A 100 1.31 15.90 -10.29
CA GLY A 100 1.40 14.91 -9.22
C GLY A 100 0.26 13.89 -9.19
N ASN A 101 -0.67 13.92 -10.15
CA ASN A 101 -1.77 12.97 -10.16
C ASN A 101 -1.35 11.65 -10.82
N LEU A 102 -1.74 10.52 -10.22
CA LEU A 102 -1.48 9.19 -10.77
C LEU A 102 -2.31 8.99 -12.04
N THR A 103 -1.68 8.73 -13.18
CA THR A 103 -2.34 8.52 -14.48
C THR A 103 -2.41 7.06 -14.90
N HIS A 104 -1.63 6.17 -14.27
CA HIS A 104 -1.72 4.71 -14.46
C HIS A 104 -1.17 3.98 -13.24
N ASP A 105 -1.84 2.93 -12.76
CA ASP A 105 -1.42 2.09 -11.62
C ASP A 105 -1.07 0.64 -12.02
N GLY A 106 -0.95 0.38 -13.32
CA GLY A 106 -0.76 -0.96 -13.87
C GLY A 106 -2.06 -1.70 -14.22
N THR A 107 -3.20 -1.25 -13.68
CA THR A 107 -4.52 -1.86 -13.95
C THR A 107 -5.46 -0.88 -14.66
N PHE A 108 -5.50 0.35 -14.19
CA PHE A 108 -6.33 1.43 -14.69
C PHE A 108 -5.48 2.60 -15.17
N THR A 109 -6.00 3.32 -16.15
CA THR A 109 -5.54 4.66 -16.52
C THR A 109 -6.52 5.69 -15.98
N TYR A 110 -6.04 6.88 -15.64
CA TYR A 110 -6.84 7.92 -15.00
C TYR A 110 -6.73 9.25 -15.74
N ALA A 111 -7.85 9.95 -15.84
CA ALA A 111 -7.92 11.31 -16.35
C ALA A 111 -8.47 12.25 -15.28
N TYR A 112 -7.93 13.47 -15.24
CA TYR A 112 -8.29 14.49 -14.27
C TYR A 112 -8.74 15.77 -14.98
N ASN A 113 -9.65 16.51 -14.36
CA ASN A 113 -10.03 17.84 -14.83
C ASN A 113 -9.01 18.91 -14.39
N ALA A 114 -9.22 20.14 -14.84
CA ALA A 114 -8.34 21.28 -14.51
C ALA A 114 -8.20 21.55 -13.01
N ALA A 115 -9.20 21.18 -12.20
CA ALA A 115 -9.21 21.31 -10.74
C ALA A 115 -8.56 20.11 -10.01
N GLY A 116 -7.94 19.16 -10.73
CA GLY A 116 -7.25 18.01 -10.15
C GLY A 116 -8.18 16.88 -9.70
N ARG A 117 -9.46 16.88 -10.11
CA ARG A 117 -10.42 15.84 -9.73
C ARG A 117 -10.47 14.77 -10.82
N MET A 118 -10.41 13.50 -10.44
CA MET A 118 -10.47 12.37 -11.37
C MET A 118 -11.83 12.36 -12.07
N VAL A 119 -11.85 12.47 -13.39
CA VAL A 119 -13.08 12.40 -14.20
C VAL A 119 -13.26 11.07 -14.91
N ARG A 120 -12.20 10.26 -14.99
CA ARG A 120 -12.27 8.95 -15.63
C ARG A 120 -11.26 7.98 -15.05
N ALA A 121 -11.66 6.73 -14.88
CA ALA A 121 -10.81 5.58 -14.65
C ALA A 121 -11.13 4.52 -15.71
N GLU A 122 -10.13 4.03 -16.43
CA GLU A 122 -10.29 3.05 -17.51
C GLU A 122 -9.33 1.88 -17.31
N GLY A 123 -9.88 0.71 -17.06
CA GLY A 123 -9.19 -0.57 -17.07
C GLY A 123 -9.59 -1.37 -18.31
N ILE A 124 -9.02 -2.58 -18.44
CA ILE A 124 -9.18 -3.42 -19.63
C ILE A 124 -10.65 -3.77 -19.92
N THR A 125 -11.45 -4.00 -18.88
CA THR A 125 -12.84 -4.47 -19.01
C THR A 125 -13.85 -3.52 -18.37
N SER A 126 -13.39 -2.42 -17.76
CA SER A 126 -14.26 -1.51 -17.02
C SER A 126 -13.81 -0.07 -17.24
N THR A 127 -14.78 0.82 -17.42
CA THR A 127 -14.55 2.27 -17.41
C THR A 127 -15.55 2.88 -16.46
N LEU A 128 -15.09 3.82 -15.64
CA LEU A 128 -15.91 4.65 -14.78
C LEU A 128 -15.66 6.11 -15.11
N VAL A 129 -16.74 6.87 -15.27
CA VAL A 129 -16.74 8.31 -15.45
C VAL A 129 -17.30 8.97 -14.21
N TYR A 130 -16.63 10.02 -13.74
CA TYR A 130 -16.98 10.77 -12.54
C TYR A 130 -17.38 12.18 -12.94
N THR A 131 -18.52 12.62 -12.42
CA THR A 131 -19.03 13.98 -12.65
C THR A 131 -19.24 14.67 -11.33
N TYR A 132 -18.84 15.94 -11.28
CA TYR A 132 -18.86 16.76 -10.08
C TYR A 132 -19.85 17.90 -10.26
N ASN A 133 -20.50 18.33 -9.19
CA ASN A 133 -21.32 19.53 -9.19
C ASN A 133 -20.44 20.81 -9.13
N ALA A 134 -21.09 21.98 -9.18
CA ALA A 134 -20.39 23.27 -9.15
C ALA A 134 -19.58 23.52 -7.87
N ALA A 135 -20.02 22.96 -6.73
CA ALA A 135 -19.28 22.99 -5.46
C ALA A 135 -18.08 22.02 -5.45
N GLY A 136 -17.97 21.17 -6.48
CA GLY A 136 -16.91 20.19 -6.64
C GLY A 136 -17.08 18.89 -5.89
N LEU A 137 -18.30 18.61 -5.42
CA LEU A 137 -18.68 17.35 -4.83
C LEU A 137 -19.06 16.35 -5.93
N LEU A 138 -18.72 15.07 -5.73
CA LEU A 138 -19.05 14.00 -6.67
C LEU A 138 -20.57 13.86 -6.77
N ASN A 139 -21.15 14.10 -7.94
CA ASN A 139 -22.59 14.05 -8.15
C ASN A 139 -23.04 12.74 -8.80
N LYS A 140 -22.21 12.15 -9.67
CA LYS A 140 -22.55 10.92 -10.37
C LYS A 140 -21.31 10.15 -10.80
N THR A 141 -21.37 8.83 -10.67
CA THR A 141 -20.51 7.87 -11.35
C THR A 141 -21.29 7.14 -12.44
N GLN A 142 -20.62 6.75 -13.52
CA GLN A 142 -21.24 6.01 -14.62
C GLN A 142 -20.26 5.03 -15.25
N ASP A 143 -20.70 3.80 -15.51
CA ASP A 143 -19.90 2.82 -16.25
C ASP A 143 -20.01 2.97 -17.78
N ALA A 144 -19.19 2.23 -18.53
CA ALA A 144 -19.24 2.21 -20.00
C ALA A 144 -20.60 1.73 -20.56
N GLY A 145 -21.32 0.89 -19.82
CA GLY A 145 -22.65 0.39 -20.17
C GLY A 145 -23.78 1.40 -19.92
N GLY A 146 -23.44 2.56 -19.34
CA GLY A 146 -24.38 3.63 -19.01
C GLY A 146 -25.01 3.49 -17.63
N ASN A 147 -24.72 2.44 -16.86
CA ASN A 147 -25.23 2.27 -15.50
C ASN A 147 -24.61 3.36 -14.60
N ALA A 148 -25.47 4.07 -13.87
CA ALA A 148 -25.04 5.23 -13.10
C ALA A 148 -25.48 5.16 -11.64
N THR A 149 -24.66 5.72 -10.77
CA THR A 149 -25.00 6.00 -9.37
C THR A 149 -24.91 7.50 -9.14
N THR A 150 -25.97 8.10 -8.62
CA THR A 150 -26.04 9.54 -8.31
C THR A 150 -25.98 9.77 -6.80
N PHE A 151 -25.26 10.81 -6.39
CA PHE A 151 -25.05 11.17 -5.00
C PHE A 151 -25.68 12.54 -4.72
N ALA A 152 -26.54 12.60 -3.70
CA ALA A 152 -27.08 13.85 -3.18
C ALA A 152 -26.36 14.19 -1.87
N TRP A 153 -25.86 15.42 -1.77
CA TRP A 153 -25.19 15.91 -0.57
C TRP A 153 -26.15 16.81 0.19
N ASP A 154 -26.61 16.36 1.34
CA ASP A 154 -27.29 17.20 2.31
C ASP A 154 -26.22 17.80 3.22
N TRP A 155 -26.04 19.12 3.15
CA TRP A 155 -25.33 19.83 4.20
C TRP A 155 -26.35 19.94 5.34
N ALA A 156 -26.36 18.95 6.24
CA ALA A 156 -27.25 19.01 7.37
C ALA A 156 -27.08 20.39 8.05
N THR A 157 -28.13 21.20 8.03
CA THR A 157 -28.27 22.37 8.90
C THR A 157 -28.35 21.85 10.33
N GLY A 158 -27.19 21.56 10.93
CA GLY A 158 -27.08 21.37 12.36
C GLY A 158 -27.25 22.72 13.03
N VAL A 159 -28.48 23.02 13.46
CA VAL A 159 -28.78 24.03 14.48
C VAL A 159 -28.98 23.29 15.80
#